data_AF-A0A2N2SU18-F1
#
_entry.id   AF-A0A2N2SU18-F1
#
_cell.length_a   1.000
_cell.length_b   1.000
_cell.length_c   1.000
_cell.angle_alpha   90.00
_cell.angle_beta   90.00
_cell.angle_gamma   90.00
#
_symmetry.space_group_name_H-M   'P 1'
#
loop_
_entity.id
_entity.type
_entity.pdbx_description
1 polymer ?
#
loop_
_entity_poly.entity_id
_entity_poly.type
_entity_poly.pdbx_seq_one_letter_code
_entity_poly.pdbx_strand_id
1 'polypeptide(L)'
;DRQVYASDVASLRNQFASQIGKQYELHGDGDHIGEVENRLTLEELIKGGKPASVKLAPLRSGRLAVIAIAALACAGIGGGLWLWWGAHTEARRLAAQAELEASKTPQVLYQQAVAQYLAKPIVPLADAVAVVRDGLKDFPTVNAGWDLSKINCSADGCTALWLRMGAPGGTLDDFRAAARPDWGPVTAISQTEVAHSIPLKLPTRTLNRQEWPVMNDWRDLNLTQWQFLAPGGWKADLAQPKLIAVPPELAGGPQEAVLASVPEAIRAAEVSITTMPLWFADVDPDSPMQTKFIGAQTALLGDIQIDVASKTVTYSAKGLIHVQN
;
A
#
# COMPACT_ATOMS: atom_id res chain seq x y z
N ASP A 1 -53.34 10.87 -9.75
CA ASP A 1 -53.90 9.51 -9.88
C ASP A 1 -53.11 8.77 -10.94
N ARG A 2 -52.56 7.60 -10.62
CA ARG A 2 -51.70 6.80 -11.51
C ARG A 2 -51.97 5.32 -11.25
N GLN A 3 -52.27 4.56 -12.29
CA GLN A 3 -52.20 3.10 -12.25
C GLN A 3 -50.76 2.69 -12.59
N VAL A 4 -50.15 1.88 -11.73
CA VAL A 4 -48.75 1.45 -11.86
C VAL A 4 -48.63 -0.03 -11.50
N TYR A 5 -47.53 -0.66 -11.90
CA TYR A 5 -47.25 -2.02 -11.45
C TYR A 5 -47.05 -2.04 -9.93
N ALA A 6 -47.52 -3.12 -9.29
CA ALA A 6 -47.45 -3.27 -7.83
C ALA A 6 -46.03 -3.13 -7.28
N SER A 7 -45.01 -3.57 -8.04
CA SER A 7 -43.59 -3.43 -7.71
C SER A 7 -43.12 -1.99 -7.57
N ASP A 8 -43.77 -1.06 -8.29
CA ASP A 8 -43.29 0.31 -8.45
C ASP A 8 -43.94 1.27 -7.44
N VAL A 9 -44.99 0.82 -6.76
CA VAL A 9 -45.80 1.63 -5.84
C VAL A 9 -44.96 2.18 -4.70
N ALA A 10 -44.14 1.36 -4.05
CA ALA A 10 -43.31 1.79 -2.91
C ALA A 10 -42.29 2.86 -3.31
N SER A 11 -41.65 2.70 -4.47
CA SER A 11 -40.67 3.65 -5.00
C SER A 11 -41.32 5.00 -5.31
N LEU A 12 -42.46 4.99 -6.01
CA LEU A 12 -43.20 6.19 -6.36
C LEU A 12 -43.78 6.91 -5.13
N ARG A 13 -44.24 6.16 -4.12
CA ARG A 13 -44.67 6.71 -2.83
C ARG A 13 -43.52 7.44 -2.15
N ASN A 14 -42.34 6.83 -2.05
CA ASN A 14 -41.19 7.44 -1.38
C ASN A 14 -40.71 8.69 -2.13
N GLN A 15 -40.78 8.68 -3.45
CA GLN A 15 -40.51 9.86 -4.27
C GLN A 15 -41.54 10.97 -4.03
N PHE A 16 -42.83 10.63 -3.88
CA PHE A 16 -43.86 11.60 -3.56
C PHE A 16 -43.67 12.18 -2.14
N ALA A 17 -43.38 11.33 -1.16
CA ALA A 17 -43.10 11.71 0.22
C ALA A 17 -41.95 12.71 0.34
N SER A 18 -40.86 12.49 -0.41
CA SER A 18 -39.71 13.40 -0.42
C SER A 18 -40.00 14.75 -1.05
N GLN A 19 -40.99 14.83 -1.96
CA GLN A 19 -41.39 16.08 -2.61
C GLN A 19 -42.34 16.93 -1.78
N ILE A 20 -43.25 16.31 -1.02
CA ILE A 20 -44.26 17.04 -0.24
C ILE A 20 -43.74 17.58 1.08
N GLY A 21 -42.69 16.97 1.65
CA GLY A 21 -41.99 17.47 2.85
C GLY A 21 -42.87 17.64 4.10
N LYS A 22 -44.05 17.01 4.13
CA LYS A 22 -45.05 17.07 5.20
C LYS A 22 -45.47 15.65 5.60
N GLN A 23 -46.01 15.50 6.82
CA GLN A 23 -46.62 14.23 7.23
C GLN A 23 -47.86 13.93 6.39
N TYR A 24 -48.02 12.68 6.01
CA TYR A 24 -49.14 12.16 5.24
C TYR A 24 -49.57 10.82 5.84
N GLU A 25 -50.88 10.54 5.78
CA GLU A 25 -51.42 9.25 6.18
C GLU A 25 -51.47 8.31 4.98
N LEU A 26 -51.02 7.07 5.16
CA LEU A 26 -51.02 6.06 4.10
C LEU A 26 -52.23 5.13 4.24
N HIS A 27 -53.12 5.17 3.25
CA HIS A 27 -54.25 4.25 3.11
C HIS A 27 -54.05 3.31 1.94
N GLY A 28 -54.29 2.01 2.13
CA GLY A 28 -54.19 1.04 1.03
C GLY A 28 -54.25 -0.42 1.48
N ASP A 29 -54.06 -1.33 0.53
CA ASP A 29 -54.05 -2.77 0.74
C ASP A 29 -53.02 -3.46 -0.17
N GLY A 30 -52.39 -4.53 0.33
CA GLY A 30 -51.36 -5.31 -0.36
C GLY A 30 -49.98 -5.34 0.32
N ASP A 31 -49.20 -6.40 0.07
CA ASP A 31 -47.91 -6.63 0.73
C ASP A 31 -46.73 -5.87 0.08
N HIS A 32 -46.91 -5.40 -1.16
CA HIS A 32 -45.85 -4.78 -1.96
C HIS A 32 -45.76 -3.24 -1.81
N ILE A 33 -46.64 -2.65 -0.99
CA ILE A 33 -46.75 -1.19 -0.83
C ILE A 33 -46.07 -0.67 0.45
N GLY A 34 -45.42 -1.55 1.22
CA GLY A 34 -44.74 -1.25 2.47
C GLY A 34 -45.69 -1.23 3.68
N GLU A 35 -45.22 -0.70 4.81
CA GLU A 35 -46.03 -0.57 6.03
C GLU A 35 -47.14 0.46 5.81
N VAL A 36 -48.41 0.00 5.88
CA VAL A 36 -49.61 0.82 5.68
C VAL A 36 -50.25 1.07 7.04
N GLU A 37 -50.39 2.35 7.40
CA GLU A 37 -50.97 2.77 8.69
C GLU A 37 -52.47 2.47 8.74
N ASN A 38 -53.20 2.75 7.65
CA ASN A 38 -54.64 2.56 7.57
C ASN A 38 -54.99 1.57 6.46
N ARG A 39 -55.15 0.29 6.81
CA ARG A 39 -55.57 -0.72 5.83
C ARG A 39 -56.98 -0.43 5.33
N LEU A 40 -57.11 -0.26 4.02
CA LEU A 40 -58.37 0.07 3.37
C LEU A 40 -58.42 -0.59 2.01
N THR A 41 -59.31 -1.58 1.87
CA THR A 41 -59.49 -2.27 0.61
C THR A 41 -60.36 -1.45 -0.35
N LEU A 42 -60.19 -1.67 -1.65
CA LEU A 42 -61.03 -1.03 -2.67
C LEU A 42 -62.52 -1.39 -2.47
N GLU A 43 -62.79 -2.61 -2.00
CA GLU A 43 -64.15 -3.11 -1.76
C GLU A 43 -64.82 -2.41 -0.57
N GLU A 44 -64.08 -2.10 0.49
CA GLU A 44 -64.57 -1.31 1.63
C GLU A 44 -64.84 0.15 1.24
N LEU A 45 -63.97 0.75 0.43
CA LEU A 45 -64.16 2.09 -0.15
C LEU A 45 -65.44 2.17 -0.99
N ILE A 46 -65.72 1.13 -1.78
CA ILE A 46 -66.92 1.07 -2.62
C ILE A 46 -68.19 0.82 -1.79
N LYS A 47 -68.12 0.02 -0.71
CA LYS A 47 -69.29 -0.26 0.16
C LYS A 47 -69.68 0.95 1.03
N GLY A 48 -68.73 1.78 1.44
CA GLY A 48 -68.98 2.96 2.28
C GLY A 48 -69.50 4.18 1.52
N GLY A 49 -69.32 4.24 0.20
CA GLY A 49 -69.76 5.36 -0.64
C GLY A 49 -71.09 5.08 -1.33
N LYS A 50 -72.03 6.04 -1.31
CA LYS A 50 -73.13 6.04 -2.28
C LYS A 50 -72.52 6.24 -3.67
N PRO A 51 -72.68 5.32 -4.65
CA PRO A 51 -72.09 5.46 -5.97
C PRO A 51 -72.85 6.53 -6.75
N ALA A 52 -72.53 7.80 -6.49
CA ALA A 52 -72.77 8.85 -7.47
C ALA A 52 -71.83 8.55 -8.63
N SER A 53 -72.39 8.03 -9.72
CA SER A 53 -71.68 7.64 -10.93
C SER A 53 -70.69 8.73 -11.37
N VAL A 54 -69.40 8.57 -11.08
CA VAL A 54 -68.34 9.37 -11.70
C VAL A 54 -68.12 8.83 -13.11
N LYS A 55 -69.10 9.08 -13.99
CA LYS A 55 -68.88 8.91 -15.42
C LYS A 55 -68.02 10.09 -15.87
N LEU A 56 -66.84 9.80 -16.41
CA LEU A 56 -66.02 10.81 -17.08
C LEU A 56 -66.87 11.46 -18.17
N ALA A 57 -67.23 12.72 -17.96
CA ALA A 57 -67.97 13.48 -18.97
C ALA A 57 -67.04 13.70 -20.18
N PRO A 58 -67.51 13.46 -21.42
CA PRO A 58 -66.71 13.76 -22.60
C PRO A 58 -66.38 15.25 -22.61
N LEU A 59 -65.10 15.60 -22.81
CA LEU A 59 -64.70 16.99 -23.01
C LEU A 59 -65.43 17.51 -24.25
N ARG A 60 -66.42 18.39 -24.06
CA ARG A 60 -67.06 19.10 -25.17
C ARG A 60 -65.98 19.90 -25.89
N SER A 61 -65.87 19.66 -27.21
CA SER A 61 -64.90 20.27 -28.11
C SER A 61 -64.89 21.79 -27.97
N GLY A 62 -63.86 22.31 -27.32
CA GLY A 62 -63.60 23.74 -27.14
C GLY A 62 -62.13 23.93 -26.80
N ARG A 63 -61.66 25.20 -26.86
CA ARG A 63 -60.25 25.61 -26.69
C ARG A 63 -59.52 24.93 -25.50
N LEU A 64 -60.23 24.55 -24.45
CA LEU A 64 -59.70 23.84 -23.27
C LEU A 64 -59.20 22.42 -23.56
N ALA A 65 -59.81 21.69 -24.51
CA ALA A 65 -59.36 20.35 -24.90
C ALA A 65 -58.00 20.40 -25.62
N VAL A 66 -57.79 21.42 -26.45
CA VAL A 66 -56.51 21.67 -27.13
C VAL A 66 -55.42 22.01 -26.12
N ILE A 67 -55.73 22.82 -25.10
CA ILE A 67 -54.79 23.17 -24.03
C ILE A 67 -54.41 21.93 -23.21
N ALA A 68 -55.36 21.04 -22.89
CA ALA A 68 -55.08 19.82 -22.14
C ALA A 68 -54.19 18.84 -22.93
N ILE A 69 -54.45 18.68 -24.24
CA ILE A 69 -53.60 17.86 -25.13
C ILE A 69 -52.21 18.48 -25.27
N ALA A 70 -52.11 19.80 -25.44
CA ALA A 70 -50.84 20.50 -25.52
C ALA A 70 -50.04 20.38 -24.22
N ALA A 71 -50.69 20.48 -23.06
CA ALA A 71 -50.04 20.31 -21.76
C ALA A 71 -49.50 18.88 -21.57
N LEU A 72 -50.25 17.86 -21.98
CA LEU A 72 -49.78 16.47 -21.95
C LEU A 72 -48.63 16.22 -22.93
N ALA A 73 -48.69 16.80 -24.13
CA ALA A 73 -47.61 16.73 -25.10
C ALA A 73 -46.34 17.42 -24.57
N CYS A 74 -46.46 18.61 -23.99
CA CYS A 74 -45.33 19.32 -23.37
C CYS A 74 -44.75 18.56 -22.17
N ALA A 75 -45.58 17.94 -21.33
CA ALA A 75 -45.11 17.12 -20.21
C ALA A 75 -44.41 15.84 -20.69
N GLY A 76 -44.93 15.18 -21.74
CA GLY A 76 -44.29 14.02 -22.35
C GLY A 76 -42.95 14.36 -23.02
N ILE A 77 -42.88 15.48 -23.74
CA ILE A 77 -41.65 15.98 -24.35
C ILE A 77 -40.64 16.40 -23.27
N GLY A 78 -41.08 17.11 -22.22
CA GLY A 78 -40.22 17.53 -21.12
C GLY A 78 -39.66 16.35 -20.32
N GLY A 79 -40.48 15.35 -20.02
CA GLY A 79 -40.04 14.12 -19.36
C GLY A 79 -39.08 13.28 -20.22
N GLY A 80 -39.35 13.17 -21.52
CA GLY A 80 -38.47 12.50 -22.48
C GLY A 80 -37.11 13.20 -22.61
N LEU A 81 -37.10 14.53 -22.69
CA LEU A 81 -35.87 15.33 -22.75
C LEU A 81 -35.05 15.22 -21.46
N TRP A 82 -35.69 15.20 -20.29
CA TRP A 82 -35.00 15.09 -19.01
C TRP A 82 -34.32 13.72 -18.82
N LEU A 83 -35.03 12.63 -19.16
CA LEU A 83 -34.46 11.27 -19.13
C LEU A 83 -33.34 11.10 -20.17
N TRP A 84 -33.53 11.63 -21.38
CA TRP A 84 -32.52 11.58 -22.44
C TRP A 84 -31.27 12.37 -22.07
N TRP A 85 -31.42 13.56 -21.48
CA TRP A 85 -30.28 14.37 -21.02
C TRP A 85 -29.51 13.66 -19.91
N GLY A 86 -30.21 13.12 -18.90
CA GLY A 86 -29.59 12.36 -17.81
C GLY A 86 -28.81 11.14 -18.29
N ALA A 87 -29.41 10.36 -19.21
CA ALA A 87 -28.75 9.22 -19.83
C ALA A 87 -27.55 9.62 -20.69
N HIS A 88 -27.64 10.74 -21.42
CA HIS A 88 -26.55 11.20 -22.27
C HIS A 88 -25.37 11.75 -21.45
N THR A 89 -25.63 12.45 -20.34
CA THR A 89 -24.58 12.93 -19.43
C THR A 89 -23.86 11.79 -18.73
N GLU A 90 -24.60 10.77 -18.29
CA GLU A 90 -24.00 9.60 -17.64
C GLU A 90 -23.19 8.76 -18.63
N ALA A 91 -23.69 8.58 -19.86
CA ALA A 91 -22.94 7.91 -20.92
C ALA A 91 -21.62 8.62 -21.27
N ARG A 92 -21.60 9.97 -21.32
CA ARG A 92 -20.37 10.73 -21.53
C ARG A 92 -19.40 10.61 -20.37
N ARG A 93 -19.90 10.61 -19.13
CA ARG A 93 -19.06 10.44 -17.94
C ARG A 93 -18.42 9.05 -17.91
N LEU A 94 -19.20 8.00 -18.17
CA LEU A 94 -18.69 6.63 -18.26
C LEU A 94 -17.72 6.46 -19.42
N ALA A 95 -17.98 7.07 -20.59
CA ALA A 95 -17.05 7.06 -21.71
C ALA A 95 -15.75 7.80 -21.38
N ALA A 96 -15.81 8.96 -20.72
CA ALA A 96 -14.61 9.70 -20.30
C ALA A 96 -13.81 8.94 -19.24
N GLN A 97 -14.48 8.23 -18.32
CA GLN A 97 -13.81 7.34 -17.36
C GLN A 97 -13.19 6.13 -18.05
N ALA A 98 -13.90 5.50 -18.98
CA ALA A 98 -13.38 4.38 -19.77
C ALA A 98 -12.21 4.80 -20.66
N GLU A 99 -12.20 6.02 -21.21
CA GLU A 99 -11.06 6.57 -21.94
C GLU A 99 -9.87 6.86 -21.00
N LEU A 100 -10.12 7.39 -19.80
CA LEU A 100 -9.08 7.59 -18.79
C LEU A 100 -8.47 6.26 -18.33
N GLU A 101 -9.29 5.24 -18.12
CA GLU A 101 -8.85 3.88 -17.80
C GLU A 101 -8.14 3.22 -18.97
N ALA A 102 -8.63 3.39 -20.21
CA ALA A 102 -7.97 2.92 -21.42
C ALA A 102 -6.63 3.64 -21.67
N SER A 103 -6.47 4.88 -21.21
CA SER A 103 -5.23 5.64 -21.30
C SER A 103 -4.17 5.22 -20.28
N LYS A 104 -4.56 4.50 -19.21
CA LYS A 104 -3.63 3.90 -18.23
C LYS A 104 -3.01 2.62 -18.81
N THR A 105 -2.21 2.77 -19.86
CA THR A 105 -1.44 1.65 -20.39
C THR A 105 -0.48 1.13 -19.31
N PRO A 106 -0.14 -0.18 -19.30
CA PRO A 106 0.83 -0.74 -18.36
C PRO A 106 2.17 0.02 -18.34
N GLN A 107 2.55 0.58 -19.49
CA GLN A 107 3.76 1.39 -19.66
C GLN A 107 3.69 2.71 -18.87
N VAL A 108 2.56 3.43 -18.95
CA VAL A 108 2.38 4.70 -18.23
C VAL A 108 2.37 4.45 -16.71
N LEU A 109 1.68 3.40 -16.27
CA LEU A 109 1.67 3.00 -14.86
C LEU A 109 3.08 2.65 -14.36
N TYR A 110 3.83 1.91 -15.17
CA TYR A 110 5.20 1.56 -14.84
C TYR A 110 6.13 2.76 -14.80
N GLN A 111 6.04 3.70 -15.75
CA GLN A 111 6.83 4.94 -15.74
C GLN A 111 6.54 5.80 -14.49
N GLN A 112 5.28 5.90 -14.09
CA GLN A 112 4.90 6.58 -12.85
C GLN A 112 5.50 5.89 -11.61
N ALA A 113 5.43 4.56 -11.54
CA ALA A 113 6.03 3.79 -10.46
C ALA A 113 7.57 3.92 -10.42
N VAL A 114 8.21 3.93 -11.58
CA VAL A 114 9.65 4.18 -11.74
C VAL A 114 10.04 5.56 -11.22
N ALA A 115 9.29 6.61 -11.59
CA ALA A 115 9.54 7.98 -11.11
C ALA A 115 9.40 8.08 -9.58
N GLN A 116 8.34 7.48 -9.02
CA GLN A 116 8.15 7.41 -7.56
C GLN A 116 9.26 6.63 -6.86
N TYR A 117 9.69 5.52 -7.47
CA TYR A 117 10.77 4.68 -6.94
C TYR A 117 12.09 5.45 -6.85
N LEU A 118 12.47 6.18 -7.91
CA LEU A 118 13.70 6.97 -7.94
C LEU A 118 13.67 8.19 -7.02
N ALA A 119 12.49 8.75 -6.76
CA ALA A 119 12.31 9.86 -5.84
C ALA A 119 12.43 9.43 -4.36
N LYS A 120 12.22 8.15 -4.06
CA LYS A 120 12.30 7.63 -2.68
C LYS A 120 13.77 7.57 -2.22
N PRO A 121 14.12 8.14 -1.06
CA PRO A 121 15.45 7.95 -0.49
C PRO A 121 15.74 6.48 -0.19
N ILE A 122 16.92 6.03 -0.59
CA ILE A 122 17.48 4.73 -0.25
C ILE A 122 18.53 4.88 0.85
N VAL A 123 18.82 3.78 1.55
CA VAL A 123 19.97 3.66 2.45
C VAL A 123 21.09 2.94 1.69
N PRO A 124 22.24 3.56 1.39
CA PRO A 124 23.35 2.86 0.72
C PRO A 124 23.92 1.78 1.63
N LEU A 125 24.03 0.54 1.12
CA LEU A 125 24.43 -0.61 1.92
C LEU A 125 25.84 -0.48 2.51
N ALA A 126 26.82 -0.05 1.71
CA ALA A 126 28.20 0.18 2.16
C ALA A 126 28.25 1.17 3.33
N ASP A 127 27.64 2.35 3.13
CA ASP A 127 27.67 3.43 4.10
C ASP A 127 26.90 3.04 5.38
N ALA A 128 25.77 2.32 5.24
CA ALA A 128 25.01 1.83 6.38
C ALA A 128 25.82 0.84 7.23
N VAL A 129 26.50 -0.12 6.60
CA VAL A 129 27.36 -1.07 7.32
C VAL A 129 28.52 -0.35 8.00
N ALA A 130 29.13 0.64 7.35
CA ALA A 130 30.17 1.46 7.96
C ALA A 130 29.67 2.24 9.20
N VAL A 131 28.51 2.90 9.09
CA VAL A 131 27.89 3.63 10.21
C VAL A 131 27.51 2.70 11.37
N VAL A 132 26.97 1.52 11.07
CA VAL A 132 26.66 0.51 12.09
C VAL A 132 27.92 0.02 12.79
N ARG A 133 28.97 -0.31 12.05
CA ARG A 133 30.27 -0.69 12.62
C ARG A 133 30.80 0.40 13.55
N ASP A 134 30.86 1.64 13.07
CA ASP A 134 31.45 2.75 13.82
C ASP A 134 30.63 3.10 15.05
N GLY A 135 29.30 3.08 14.94
CA GLY A 135 28.37 3.32 16.05
C GLY A 135 28.41 2.23 17.13
N LEU A 136 28.79 1.00 16.77
CA LEU A 136 28.81 -0.14 17.69
C LEU A 136 30.22 -0.51 18.20
N LYS A 137 31.26 0.22 17.78
CA LYS A 137 32.66 -0.06 18.15
C LYS A 137 32.87 -0.19 19.66
N ASP A 138 32.26 0.71 20.44
CA ASP A 138 32.36 0.77 21.90
C ASP A 138 31.08 0.25 22.58
N PHE A 139 30.25 -0.51 21.86
CA PHE A 139 29.01 -1.05 22.41
C PHE A 139 29.31 -2.28 23.28
N PRO A 140 28.82 -2.33 24.54
CA PRO A 140 29.13 -3.42 25.43
C PRO A 140 28.50 -4.73 24.93
N THR A 141 29.22 -5.84 25.11
CA THR A 141 28.70 -7.19 24.84
C THR A 141 28.11 -7.85 26.09
N VAL A 142 28.36 -7.27 27.26
CA VAL A 142 27.82 -7.70 28.55
C VAL A 142 27.38 -6.46 29.34
N ASN A 143 26.19 -6.49 29.92
CA ASN A 143 25.67 -5.41 30.76
C ASN A 143 24.95 -5.97 31.99
N ALA A 144 25.51 -5.76 33.17
CA ALA A 144 24.88 -6.10 34.46
C ALA A 144 24.26 -7.52 34.56
N GLY A 145 24.94 -8.55 34.05
CA GLY A 145 24.45 -9.95 34.08
C GLY A 145 23.60 -10.35 32.88
N TRP A 146 23.59 -9.52 31.83
CA TRP A 146 22.97 -9.77 30.54
C TRP A 146 24.02 -9.81 29.44
N ASP A 147 23.93 -10.80 28.55
CA ASP A 147 24.77 -10.92 27.36
C ASP A 147 24.03 -10.34 26.16
N LEU A 148 24.74 -9.54 25.36
CA LEU A 148 24.23 -9.06 24.08
C LEU A 148 24.10 -10.26 23.15
N SER A 149 22.91 -10.46 22.58
CA SER A 149 22.65 -11.54 21.64
C SER A 149 22.59 -11.05 20.20
N LYS A 150 21.86 -9.96 19.96
CA LYS A 150 21.60 -9.47 18.59
C LYS A 150 21.41 -7.97 18.55
N ILE A 151 21.83 -7.35 17.46
CA ILE A 151 21.46 -5.98 17.10
C ILE A 151 20.88 -6.00 15.68
N ASN A 152 19.68 -5.47 15.50
CA ASN A 152 19.06 -5.30 14.18
C ASN A 152 18.96 -3.80 13.87
N CYS A 153 19.52 -3.37 12.75
CA CYS A 153 19.52 -1.99 12.30
C CYS A 153 18.73 -1.84 11.00
N SER A 154 17.68 -1.00 11.04
CA SER A 154 16.89 -0.59 9.88
C SER A 154 17.12 0.90 9.60
N ALA A 155 16.43 1.43 8.58
CA ALA A 155 16.47 2.86 8.29
C ALA A 155 16.02 3.75 9.47
N ASP A 156 15.16 3.23 10.35
CA ASP A 156 14.54 3.99 11.44
C ASP A 156 15.34 3.94 12.76
N GLY A 157 16.33 3.04 12.85
CA GLY A 157 17.17 2.89 14.04
C GLY A 157 17.64 1.46 14.25
N CYS A 158 18.37 1.23 15.34
CA CYS A 158 18.76 -0.12 15.74
C CYS A 158 18.03 -0.57 17.01
N THR A 159 17.80 -1.86 17.13
CA THR A 159 17.30 -2.51 18.36
C THR A 159 18.31 -3.54 18.81
N ALA A 160 18.73 -3.45 20.07
CA ALA A 160 19.57 -4.45 20.71
C ALA A 160 18.72 -5.40 21.56
N LEU A 161 19.00 -6.69 21.45
CA LEU A 161 18.41 -7.77 22.21
C LEU A 161 19.46 -8.42 23.11
N TRP A 162 19.10 -8.55 24.38
CA TRP A 162 19.96 -9.05 25.45
C TRP A 162 19.35 -10.30 26.09
N LEU A 163 20.20 -11.25 26.44
CA LEU A 163 19.83 -12.51 27.09
C LEU A 163 20.39 -12.57 28.50
N ARG A 164 19.59 -13.05 29.45
CA ARG A 164 20.01 -13.19 30.84
C ARG A 164 21.00 -14.35 31.02
N MET A 165 22.13 -14.11 31.70
CA MET A 165 23.21 -15.10 31.86
C MET A 165 22.94 -16.19 32.92
N GLY A 166 21.86 -16.07 33.72
CA GLY A 166 21.49 -17.06 34.73
C GLY A 166 22.34 -17.08 36.03
N ALA A 167 23.27 -16.15 36.21
CA ALA A 167 24.05 -15.97 37.45
C ALA A 167 23.31 -15.09 38.50
N PRO A 168 23.73 -15.06 39.79
CA PRO A 168 23.19 -14.12 40.77
C PRO A 168 23.37 -12.67 40.29
N GLY A 169 22.29 -11.88 40.31
CA GLY A 169 22.19 -10.59 39.60
C GLY A 169 21.41 -10.71 38.28
N GLY A 170 21.54 -9.73 37.39
CA GLY A 170 20.86 -9.74 36.10
C GLY A 170 19.35 -9.56 36.21
N THR A 171 18.90 -8.74 37.16
CA THR A 171 17.51 -8.28 37.16
C THR A 171 17.31 -7.20 36.11
N LEU A 172 16.05 -6.87 35.81
CA LEU A 172 15.72 -5.76 34.93
C LEU A 172 16.16 -4.41 35.50
N ASP A 173 16.11 -4.26 36.83
CA ASP A 173 16.53 -3.03 37.51
C ASP A 173 18.04 -2.85 37.46
N ASP A 174 18.82 -3.93 37.60
CA ASP A 174 20.27 -3.91 37.39
C ASP A 174 20.62 -3.46 35.96
N PHE A 175 19.90 -3.98 34.96
CA PHE A 175 20.11 -3.60 33.56
C PHE A 175 19.84 -2.11 33.35
N ARG A 176 18.72 -1.60 33.88
CA ARG A 176 18.33 -0.19 33.76
C ARG A 176 19.30 0.75 34.48
N ALA A 177 19.80 0.34 35.64
CA ALA A 177 20.78 1.13 36.39
C ALA A 177 22.14 1.21 35.67
N ALA A 178 22.52 0.16 34.93
CA ALA A 178 23.75 0.12 34.14
C ALA A 178 23.59 0.63 32.69
N ALA A 179 22.36 0.84 32.22
CA ALA A 179 22.08 1.30 30.87
C ALA A 179 22.72 2.68 30.60
N ARG A 180 23.30 2.84 29.42
CA ARG A 180 23.91 4.12 29.04
C ARG A 180 22.83 5.19 28.82
N PRO A 181 23.12 6.48 29.09
CA PRO A 181 22.13 7.56 28.91
C PRO A 181 21.66 7.76 27.46
N ASP A 182 22.44 7.32 26.48
CA ASP A 182 22.14 7.41 25.05
C ASP A 182 21.29 6.23 24.54
N TRP A 183 20.98 5.25 25.39
CA TRP A 183 20.08 4.16 25.03
C TRP A 183 18.62 4.61 25.10
N GLY A 184 17.81 4.10 24.19
CA GLY A 184 16.36 4.28 24.25
C GLY A 184 15.71 3.46 25.36
N PRO A 185 14.37 3.50 25.47
CA PRO A 185 13.63 2.82 26.52
C PRO A 185 13.91 1.31 26.57
N VAL A 186 14.19 0.82 27.78
CA VAL A 186 14.43 -0.60 28.05
C VAL A 186 13.10 -1.33 28.26
N THR A 187 12.83 -2.29 27.39
CA THR A 187 11.61 -3.12 27.40
C THR A 187 11.96 -4.56 27.75
N ALA A 188 11.30 -5.12 28.75
CA ALA A 188 11.37 -6.55 29.03
C ALA A 188 10.49 -7.30 28.03
N ILE A 189 11.10 -8.23 27.29
CA ILE A 189 10.41 -9.08 26.31
C ILE A 189 9.95 -10.37 26.99
N SER A 190 10.80 -10.94 27.85
CA SER A 190 10.49 -12.12 28.65
C SER A 190 11.29 -12.13 29.96
N GLN A 191 11.20 -13.21 30.74
CA GLN A 191 11.99 -13.38 31.97
C GLN A 191 13.52 -13.46 31.69
N THR A 192 13.90 -13.76 30.46
CA THR A 192 15.28 -13.96 30.04
C THR A 192 15.71 -13.02 28.92
N GLU A 193 14.82 -12.13 28.45
CA GLU A 193 15.06 -11.29 27.29
C GLU A 193 14.67 -9.83 27.54
N VAL A 194 15.57 -8.92 27.18
CA VAL A 194 15.37 -7.47 27.24
C VAL A 194 15.80 -6.85 25.92
N ALA A 195 15.04 -5.87 25.45
CA ALA A 195 15.36 -5.11 24.27
C ALA A 195 15.35 -3.61 24.54
N HIS A 196 16.18 -2.86 23.81
CA HIS A 196 16.12 -1.41 23.79
C HIS A 196 16.53 -0.88 22.41
N SER A 197 16.10 0.35 22.11
CA SER A 197 16.55 1.02 20.88
C SER A 197 17.90 1.71 21.07
N ILE A 198 18.62 1.86 19.97
CA ILE A 198 19.85 2.64 19.85
C ILE A 198 19.56 3.71 18.78
N PRO A 199 19.74 5.00 19.10
CA PRO A 199 19.43 6.10 18.19
C PRO A 199 20.54 6.27 17.12
N LEU A 200 20.74 5.24 16.31
CA LEU A 200 21.67 5.25 15.19
C LEU A 200 20.89 5.53 13.89
N LYS A 201 21.21 6.63 13.21
CA LYS A 201 20.56 7.00 11.94
C LYS A 201 21.40 6.53 10.77
N LEU A 202 20.82 5.71 9.89
CA LEU A 202 21.50 5.29 8.68
C LEU A 202 21.46 6.42 7.62
N PRO A 203 22.53 6.56 6.82
CA PRO A 203 22.59 7.58 5.79
C PRO A 203 21.56 7.29 4.69
N THR A 204 20.93 8.34 4.18
CA THR A 204 19.95 8.24 3.08
C THR A 204 20.34 9.11 1.89
N ARG A 205 20.09 8.64 0.68
CA ARG A 205 20.28 9.42 -0.56
C ARG A 205 19.29 9.01 -1.64
N THR A 206 19.12 9.81 -2.68
CA THR A 206 18.37 9.43 -3.88
C THR A 206 19.24 8.62 -4.83
N LEU A 207 18.63 7.67 -5.54
CA LEU A 207 19.32 6.91 -6.58
C LEU A 207 19.71 7.80 -7.77
N ASN A 208 20.89 7.55 -8.33
CA ASN A 208 21.36 8.20 -9.54
C ASN A 208 21.65 7.14 -10.62
N ARG A 209 20.93 7.19 -11.73
CA ARG A 209 21.08 6.22 -12.84
C ARG A 209 22.48 6.24 -13.46
N GLN A 210 23.19 7.36 -13.40
CA GLN A 210 24.53 7.49 -13.96
C GLN A 210 25.58 6.67 -13.19
N GLU A 211 25.28 6.31 -11.95
CA GLU A 211 26.14 5.48 -11.09
C GLU A 211 25.88 3.98 -11.28
N TRP A 212 24.88 3.60 -12.06
CA TRP A 212 24.52 2.20 -12.22
C TRP A 212 25.53 1.51 -13.12
N PRO A 213 26.14 0.40 -12.70
CA PRO A 213 27.07 -0.32 -13.53
C PRO A 213 26.34 -1.22 -14.53
N VAL A 214 27.07 -1.65 -15.54
CA VAL A 214 26.69 -2.83 -16.33
C VAL A 214 26.87 -4.07 -15.43
N MET A 215 25.85 -4.93 -15.37
CA MET A 215 25.84 -6.05 -14.42
C MET A 215 27.04 -7.00 -14.59
N ASN A 216 27.44 -7.29 -15.83
CA ASN A 216 28.56 -8.21 -16.07
C ASN A 216 29.89 -7.61 -15.59
N ASP A 217 30.15 -6.34 -15.90
CA ASP A 217 31.37 -5.65 -15.45
C ASP A 217 31.44 -5.56 -13.91
N TRP A 218 30.32 -5.23 -13.27
CA TRP A 218 30.24 -5.22 -11.80
C TRP A 218 30.49 -6.61 -11.21
N ARG A 219 29.92 -7.65 -11.83
CA ARG A 219 30.05 -9.03 -11.39
C ARG A 219 31.48 -9.51 -11.52
N ASP A 220 32.15 -9.25 -12.63
CA ASP A 220 33.53 -9.71 -12.85
C ASP A 220 34.50 -9.09 -11.83
N LEU A 221 34.33 -7.80 -11.55
CA LEU A 221 35.10 -7.09 -10.52
C LEU A 221 34.85 -7.67 -9.11
N ASN A 222 33.58 -7.79 -8.71
CA ASN A 222 33.22 -8.19 -7.34
C ASN A 222 33.41 -9.68 -7.09
N LEU A 223 33.07 -10.55 -8.03
CA LEU A 223 33.26 -11.99 -7.86
C LEU A 223 34.72 -12.37 -7.78
N THR A 224 35.60 -11.68 -8.52
CA THR A 224 37.04 -11.89 -8.41
C THR A 224 37.54 -11.54 -7.01
N GLN A 225 37.11 -10.40 -6.44
CA GLN A 225 37.43 -10.04 -5.06
C GLN A 225 36.87 -11.07 -4.06
N TRP A 226 35.64 -11.53 -4.25
CA TRP A 226 35.03 -12.51 -3.36
C TRP A 226 35.72 -13.88 -3.43
N GLN A 227 36.19 -14.30 -4.61
CA GLN A 227 36.99 -15.51 -4.77
C GLN A 227 38.33 -15.39 -4.02
N PHE A 228 38.96 -14.21 -4.05
CA PHE A 228 40.17 -13.94 -3.28
C PHE A 228 39.92 -14.01 -1.76
N LEU A 229 38.76 -13.53 -1.29
CA LEU A 229 38.38 -13.52 0.13
C LEU A 229 37.79 -14.86 0.62
N ALA A 230 37.38 -15.75 -0.29
CA ALA A 230 36.72 -17.01 0.04
C ALA A 230 37.55 -17.92 0.98
N PRO A 231 38.89 -18.04 0.85
CA PRO A 231 39.70 -18.79 1.82
C PRO A 231 39.63 -18.23 3.24
N GLY A 232 39.36 -16.92 3.39
CA GLY A 232 39.12 -16.26 4.67
C GLY A 232 37.69 -16.46 5.22
N GLY A 233 36.85 -17.19 4.50
CA GLY A 233 35.47 -17.50 4.90
C GLY A 233 34.40 -16.57 4.34
N TRP A 234 34.75 -15.62 3.46
CA TRP A 234 33.78 -14.74 2.82
C TRP A 234 32.78 -15.51 1.95
N LYS A 235 31.48 -15.20 2.08
CA LYS A 235 30.40 -15.75 1.26
C LYS A 235 29.31 -14.70 1.04
N ALA A 236 28.94 -14.53 -0.23
CA ALA A 236 27.80 -13.72 -0.63
C ALA A 236 27.13 -14.36 -1.84
N ASP A 237 25.81 -14.31 -1.88
CA ASP A 237 24.99 -14.80 -2.99
C ASP A 237 24.51 -13.64 -3.83
N LEU A 238 24.51 -13.82 -5.16
CA LEU A 238 24.07 -12.82 -6.12
C LEU A 238 22.97 -13.38 -7.01
N ALA A 239 21.79 -12.77 -6.94
CA ALA A 239 20.66 -13.15 -7.79
C ALA A 239 20.81 -12.59 -9.21
N GLN A 240 20.03 -13.15 -10.14
CA GLN A 240 19.88 -12.55 -11.47
C GLN A 240 19.13 -11.22 -11.38
N PRO A 241 19.48 -10.22 -12.21
CA PRO A 241 18.74 -8.96 -12.26
C PRO A 241 17.28 -9.18 -12.60
N LYS A 242 16.39 -8.58 -11.81
CA LYS A 242 14.94 -8.59 -12.02
C LYS A 242 14.44 -7.17 -12.24
N LEU A 243 13.31 -7.07 -12.92
CA LEU A 243 12.61 -5.80 -13.07
C LEU A 243 12.15 -5.32 -11.69
N ILE A 244 12.39 -4.05 -11.38
CA ILE A 244 11.92 -3.42 -10.14
C ILE A 244 10.98 -2.25 -10.44
N ALA A 245 10.36 -1.73 -9.39
CA ALA A 245 9.31 -0.71 -9.46
C ALA A 245 8.08 -1.16 -10.28
N VAL A 246 7.85 -2.47 -10.38
CA VAL A 246 6.67 -3.03 -11.03
C VAL A 246 5.46 -2.78 -10.14
N PRO A 247 4.42 -2.07 -10.62
CA PRO A 247 3.18 -1.88 -9.87
C PRO A 247 2.58 -3.24 -9.46
N PRO A 248 2.01 -3.37 -8.25
CA PRO A 248 1.38 -4.61 -7.80
C PRO A 248 0.32 -5.15 -8.76
N GLU A 249 -0.35 -4.28 -9.51
CA GLU A 249 -1.37 -4.64 -10.50
C GLU A 249 -0.80 -5.33 -11.75
N LEU A 250 0.50 -5.15 -12.02
CA LEU A 250 1.20 -5.70 -13.18
C LEU A 250 2.11 -6.89 -12.83
N ALA A 251 2.46 -7.04 -11.54
CA ALA A 251 3.40 -8.04 -11.06
C ALA A 251 2.89 -9.47 -11.27
N GLY A 252 3.73 -10.34 -11.84
CA GLY A 252 3.41 -11.74 -12.12
C GLY A 252 2.46 -11.98 -13.29
N GLY A 253 2.02 -10.91 -13.97
CA GLY A 253 1.12 -10.99 -15.12
C GLY A 253 1.86 -11.10 -16.46
N PRO A 254 1.15 -11.44 -17.56
CA PRO A 254 1.74 -11.48 -18.92
C PRO A 254 2.24 -10.10 -19.38
N GLN A 255 1.76 -9.03 -18.76
CA GLN A 255 2.13 -7.66 -19.06
C GLN A 255 3.52 -7.29 -18.51
N GLU A 256 4.02 -7.98 -17.47
CA GLU A 256 5.35 -7.72 -16.90
C GLU A 256 6.48 -7.95 -17.91
N ALA A 257 6.34 -8.98 -18.75
CA ALA A 257 7.29 -9.27 -19.82
C ALA A 257 7.43 -8.12 -20.83
N VAL A 258 6.35 -7.36 -21.05
CA VAL A 258 6.36 -6.19 -21.94
C VAL A 258 7.10 -5.02 -21.29
N LEU A 259 7.02 -4.88 -19.96
CA LEU A 259 7.68 -3.79 -19.22
C LEU A 259 9.21 -3.86 -19.32
N ALA A 260 9.76 -5.07 -19.46
CA ALA A 260 11.20 -5.30 -19.66
C ALA A 260 11.78 -4.59 -20.90
N SER A 261 10.94 -4.23 -21.87
CA SER A 261 11.32 -3.51 -23.10
C SER A 261 11.16 -1.99 -23.02
N VAL A 262 10.64 -1.46 -21.91
CA VAL A 262 10.47 -0.02 -21.70
C VAL A 262 11.85 0.63 -21.53
N PRO A 263 12.18 1.73 -22.25
CA PRO A 263 13.50 2.37 -22.15
C PRO A 263 13.90 2.76 -20.72
N GLU A 264 12.92 3.17 -19.91
CA GLU A 264 13.13 3.59 -18.53
C GLU A 264 13.10 2.44 -17.52
N ALA A 265 12.95 1.19 -17.96
CA ALA A 265 12.92 0.04 -17.07
C ALA A 265 14.12 0.02 -16.14
N ILE A 266 13.88 -0.37 -14.89
CA ILE A 266 14.93 -0.47 -13.89
C ILE A 266 15.08 -1.93 -13.53
N ARG A 267 16.33 -2.38 -13.50
CA ARG A 267 16.70 -3.71 -13.02
C ARG A 267 17.57 -3.59 -11.79
N ALA A 268 17.38 -4.53 -10.87
CA ALA A 268 18.29 -4.71 -9.77
C ALA A 268 18.54 -6.19 -9.48
N ALA A 269 19.74 -6.49 -9.00
CA ALA A 269 20.13 -7.80 -8.49
C ALA A 269 20.17 -7.77 -6.97
N GLU A 270 19.59 -8.78 -6.32
CA GLU A 270 19.75 -8.96 -4.88
C GLU A 270 21.13 -9.54 -4.59
N VAL A 271 21.86 -8.91 -3.68
CA VAL A 271 23.04 -9.47 -3.02
C VAL A 271 22.68 -9.83 -1.58
N SER A 272 23.02 -11.04 -1.17
CA SER A 272 22.79 -11.53 0.19
C SER A 272 24.12 -11.91 0.84
N ILE A 273 24.42 -11.26 1.97
CA ILE A 273 25.60 -11.54 2.80
C ILE A 273 25.08 -12.16 4.09
N THR A 274 25.49 -13.39 4.40
CA THR A 274 24.91 -14.17 5.51
C THR A 274 25.99 -14.63 6.46
N THR A 275 25.86 -14.26 7.74
CA THR A 275 26.70 -14.72 8.85
C THR A 275 28.20 -14.52 8.58
N MET A 276 28.57 -13.34 8.09
CA MET A 276 29.97 -12.97 7.85
C MET A 276 30.60 -12.41 9.11
N PRO A 277 31.85 -12.73 9.44
CA PRO A 277 32.57 -12.03 10.51
C PRO A 277 32.53 -10.51 10.33
N LEU A 278 32.25 -9.77 11.41
CA LEU A 278 32.11 -8.30 11.34
C LEU A 278 33.37 -7.59 10.83
N TRP A 279 34.55 -8.19 10.97
CA TRP A 279 35.79 -7.62 10.43
C TRP A 279 35.85 -7.59 8.90
N PHE A 280 35.02 -8.36 8.18
CA PHE A 280 34.88 -8.17 6.73
C PHE A 280 34.22 -6.83 6.37
N ALA A 281 33.57 -6.18 7.33
CA ALA A 281 33.04 -4.83 7.20
C ALA A 281 33.98 -3.76 7.79
N ASP A 282 35.21 -4.11 8.19
CA ASP A 282 36.16 -3.17 8.81
C ASP A 282 36.67 -2.12 7.81
N VAL A 283 37.43 -1.14 8.29
CA VAL A 283 38.05 -0.07 7.49
C VAL A 283 39.16 -0.55 6.55
N ASP A 284 39.36 -1.86 6.40
CA ASP A 284 40.30 -2.44 5.44
C ASP A 284 39.98 -1.91 4.02
N PRO A 285 40.96 -1.32 3.31
CA PRO A 285 40.78 -0.88 1.93
C PRO A 285 40.27 -1.98 0.99
N ASP A 286 40.51 -3.25 1.30
CA ASP A 286 40.13 -4.41 0.50
C ASP A 286 38.88 -5.11 1.03
N SER A 287 38.21 -4.53 2.04
CA SER A 287 36.92 -4.98 2.52
C SER A 287 35.90 -5.00 1.36
N PRO A 288 35.15 -6.10 1.17
CA PRO A 288 34.13 -6.19 0.13
C PRO A 288 32.95 -5.23 0.36
N MET A 289 32.86 -4.63 1.56
CA MET A 289 31.83 -3.66 1.93
C MET A 289 32.20 -2.21 1.59
N GLN A 290 33.39 -1.96 1.05
CA GLN A 290 33.76 -0.64 0.56
C GLN A 290 32.90 -0.25 -0.63
N THR A 291 32.52 1.04 -0.70
CA THR A 291 31.70 1.60 -1.77
C THR A 291 32.29 1.36 -3.17
N LYS A 292 33.62 1.27 -3.30
CA LYS A 292 34.30 0.97 -4.57
C LYS A 292 34.05 -0.45 -5.11
N PHE A 293 33.69 -1.41 -4.26
CA PHE A 293 33.38 -2.79 -4.66
C PHE A 293 31.88 -2.97 -4.77
N ILE A 294 31.16 -2.89 -3.64
CA ILE A 294 29.72 -3.17 -3.62
C ILE A 294 28.90 -2.11 -4.35
N GLY A 295 29.43 -0.89 -4.52
CA GLY A 295 28.84 0.20 -5.28
C GLY A 295 27.91 1.08 -4.46
N ALA A 296 27.96 2.38 -4.71
CA ALA A 296 27.08 3.36 -4.07
C ALA A 296 25.61 3.09 -4.39
N GLN A 297 25.31 2.58 -5.58
CA GLN A 297 23.97 2.27 -6.09
C GLN A 297 23.29 1.10 -5.39
N THR A 298 23.99 0.40 -4.50
CA THR A 298 23.45 -0.74 -3.77
C THR A 298 22.64 -0.25 -2.58
N ALA A 299 21.32 -0.39 -2.66
CA ALA A 299 20.39 -0.02 -1.59
C ALA A 299 20.28 -1.16 -0.57
N LEU A 300 20.33 -0.87 0.72
CA LEU A 300 20.01 -1.81 1.79
C LEU A 300 18.58 -2.36 1.59
N LEU A 301 18.44 -3.68 1.68
CA LEU A 301 17.17 -4.39 1.59
C LEU A 301 16.88 -5.07 2.94
N GLY A 302 15.94 -4.52 3.71
CA GLY A 302 15.64 -4.99 5.06
C GLY A 302 16.65 -4.47 6.08
N ASP A 303 17.02 -5.32 7.03
CA ASP A 303 17.83 -4.92 8.19
C ASP A 303 19.27 -5.44 8.08
N ILE A 304 20.20 -4.71 8.68
CA ILE A 304 21.53 -5.20 9.01
C ILE A 304 21.41 -5.92 10.36
N GLN A 305 21.61 -7.23 10.37
CA GLN A 305 21.61 -8.03 11.59
C GLN A 305 23.05 -8.25 12.04
N ILE A 306 23.33 -8.02 13.32
CA ILE A 306 24.57 -8.36 14.00
C ILE A 306 24.25 -9.38 15.06
N ASP A 307 24.86 -10.55 14.96
CA ASP A 307 24.76 -11.62 15.94
C ASP A 307 26.02 -11.66 16.79
N VAL A 308 25.83 -11.74 18.11
CA VAL A 308 26.91 -11.84 19.09
C VAL A 308 26.76 -13.18 19.80
N ALA A 309 27.70 -14.09 19.54
CA ALA A 309 27.68 -15.43 20.12
C ALA A 309 29.08 -15.82 20.60
N SER A 310 29.24 -16.05 21.90
CA SER A 310 30.40 -16.74 22.49
C SER A 310 31.77 -16.27 21.95
N LYS A 311 31.97 -14.94 21.89
CA LYS A 311 33.18 -14.23 21.40
C LYS A 311 33.30 -14.05 19.88
N THR A 312 32.31 -14.47 19.11
CA THR A 312 32.20 -14.18 17.68
C THR A 312 31.13 -13.13 17.44
N VAL A 313 31.46 -12.16 16.59
CA VAL A 313 30.53 -11.15 16.12
C VAL A 313 30.41 -11.31 14.62
N THR A 314 29.22 -11.65 14.16
CA THR A 314 28.91 -11.82 12.75
C THR A 314 27.85 -10.83 12.33
N TYR A 315 27.80 -10.49 11.05
CA TYR A 315 26.75 -9.69 10.46
C TYR A 315 26.13 -10.37 9.25
N SER A 316 24.87 -10.03 9.00
CA SER A 316 24.15 -10.37 7.79
C SER A 316 23.47 -9.12 7.24
N ALA A 317 23.47 -8.97 5.93
CA ALA A 317 22.81 -7.85 5.27
C ALA A 317 22.40 -8.25 3.85
N LYS A 318 21.37 -7.60 3.33
CA LYS A 318 20.95 -7.75 1.94
C LYS A 318 20.97 -6.41 1.24
N GLY A 319 21.23 -6.43 -0.05
CA GLY A 319 21.25 -5.23 -0.89
C GLY A 319 20.55 -5.45 -2.23
N LEU A 320 20.02 -4.38 -2.79
CA LEU A 320 19.57 -4.29 -4.18
C LEU A 320 20.57 -3.46 -4.97
N ILE A 321 21.34 -4.13 -5.82
CA ILE A 321 22.29 -3.52 -6.74
C ILE A 321 21.52 -3.08 -7.97
N HIS A 322 21.34 -1.78 -8.15
CA HIS A 322 20.72 -1.21 -9.35
C HIS A 322 21.70 -1.27 -10.51
N VAL A 323 21.24 -1.72 -11.68
CA VAL A 323 22.09 -1.94 -12.85
C VAL A 323 21.47 -1.33 -14.11
N GLN A 324 22.33 -1.10 -15.10
CA GLN A 324 21.88 -0.70 -16.44
C GLN A 324 21.05 -1.82 -17.08
N ASN A 325 20.10 -1.43 -17.94
CA ASN A 325 19.33 -2.35 -18.77
C ASN A 325 20.19 -3.01 -19.84
#